data_AF-A0A940WN12-F1
#
_entry.id   AF-A0A940WN12-F1
#
_cell.length_a   1.000
_cell.length_b   1.000
_cell.length_c   1.000
_cell.angle_alpha   90.00
_cell.angle_beta   90.00
_cell.angle_gamma   90.00
#
_symmetry.space_group_name_H-M   'P 1'
#
loop_
_entity.id
_entity.type
_entity.pdbx_description
1 polymer ?
#
loop_
_entity_poly.entity_id
_entity_poly.type
_entity_poly.pdbx_seq_one_letter_code
_entity_poly.pdbx_strand_id
1 'polypeptide(L)'
;MHISQVLEVICDQGEGVGARWSVGSGYLVDDGVVLTAAHVVANAEAVSVRFNGGVEYEGTVLLCTPPEIDLALVAVKAGPMAGQPAVFGWVSRERPGRIGRGRAVGFPRFKEISRAGRRLRDSVQVDGYVPTADGMVSGYLTFRVDAHPATLDRTRTESAWSGMSGAAVFAGDILVGVVSEHHLAEGQASLTVAPFDRLDLADEPVRRRFWELLVVDDPSRLTRLEPDPAGLQRGPLARIMALPPSMSDFTGRDDEVADVIDRVSRVGVHDRVVVIWGQPGVGKSQLAVEVAHRLFDRHLDGACHVDLQGYSANRLSAEQVATRLLEALAPELELPTEPSARFVACRDVLRRGRYVVVLDNASSSAQIRELLPGPCDTVVLVTSRSSLTTVDAALVEVDVLDTASAIALIRSMVDRDGESRCRDDAEVSGLVRLCGLLPLALRIAGALLRARPAWTVEHLARRLADENRRLHLLKRDDLAVRPVFESG
;
A
#
# COMPACT_ATOMS: atom_id res chain seq x y z
N MET A 1 22.94 -6.07 6.22
CA MET A 1 22.46 -6.91 7.34
C MET A 1 22.51 -8.38 6.97
N HIS A 2 23.11 -9.25 7.81
CA HIS A 2 23.15 -10.70 7.60
C HIS A 2 22.22 -11.44 8.55
N ILE A 3 21.37 -12.33 8.03
CA ILE A 3 20.36 -13.06 8.81
C ILE A 3 21.01 -14.00 9.84
N SER A 4 22.20 -14.52 9.55
CA SER A 4 22.95 -15.40 10.47
C SER A 4 23.42 -14.69 11.75
N GLN A 5 23.44 -13.35 11.77
CA GLN A 5 23.85 -12.53 12.91
C GLN A 5 22.67 -12.14 13.82
N VAL A 6 21.44 -12.44 13.42
CA VAL A 6 20.23 -12.15 14.21
C VAL A 6 20.00 -13.24 15.25
N LEU A 7 19.66 -12.84 16.48
CA LEU A 7 19.53 -13.75 17.62
C LEU A 7 18.47 -13.28 18.65
N GLU A 8 17.98 -14.22 19.45
CA GLU A 8 17.22 -13.94 20.66
C GLU A 8 18.18 -13.66 21.82
N VAL A 9 17.88 -12.64 22.64
CA VAL A 9 18.54 -12.40 23.92
C VAL A 9 17.60 -12.85 25.03
N ILE A 10 18.05 -13.75 25.89
CA ILE A 10 17.24 -14.43 26.89
C ILE A 10 17.87 -14.18 28.26
N CYS A 11 17.11 -13.58 29.16
CA CYS A 11 17.59 -13.17 30.48
C CYS A 11 16.80 -13.89 31.58
N ASP A 12 17.53 -14.49 32.53
CA ASP A 12 16.97 -14.96 33.81
C ASP A 12 17.08 -13.82 34.82
N GLN A 13 15.95 -13.36 35.35
CA GLN A 13 15.88 -12.29 36.37
C GLN A 13 15.96 -12.83 37.81
N GLY A 14 16.11 -14.15 37.99
CA GLY A 14 16.22 -14.78 39.30
C GLY A 14 14.88 -15.15 39.93
N GLU A 15 14.95 -15.80 41.09
CA GLU A 15 13.78 -16.23 41.85
C GLU A 15 13.26 -15.09 42.74
N GLY A 16 12.06 -14.58 42.45
CA GLY A 16 11.43 -13.50 43.23
C GLY A 16 10.77 -12.38 42.42
N VAL A 17 10.92 -12.39 41.09
CA VAL A 17 10.33 -11.40 40.16
C VAL A 17 9.09 -11.99 39.46
N GLY A 18 8.13 -11.15 39.08
CA GLY A 18 6.84 -11.59 38.52
C GLY A 18 6.95 -12.40 37.22
N ALA A 19 7.94 -12.13 36.38
CA ALA A 19 8.28 -12.94 35.21
C ALA A 19 9.78 -13.29 35.26
N ARG A 20 10.09 -14.54 35.56
CA ARG A 20 11.49 -15.02 35.69
C ARG A 20 12.33 -14.83 34.43
N TRP A 21 11.70 -14.88 33.25
CA TRP A 21 12.39 -14.82 31.96
C TRP A 21 11.92 -13.62 31.14
N SER A 22 12.86 -12.79 30.69
CA SER A 22 12.63 -11.80 29.63
C SER A 22 13.32 -12.24 28.35
N VAL A 23 12.67 -11.93 27.21
CA VAL A 23 13.19 -12.25 25.88
C VAL A 23 13.10 -11.01 25.01
N GLY A 24 14.26 -10.58 24.52
CA GLY A 24 14.43 -9.55 23.51
C GLY A 24 15.12 -10.10 22.26
N SER A 25 15.45 -9.18 21.37
CA SER A 25 16.22 -9.43 20.16
C SER A 25 17.63 -8.86 20.31
N GLY A 26 18.56 -9.36 19.51
CA GLY A 26 19.92 -8.82 19.43
C GLY A 26 20.53 -9.08 18.07
N TYR A 27 21.69 -8.47 17.85
CA TYR A 27 22.47 -8.64 16.64
C TYR A 27 23.94 -8.82 16.97
N LEU A 28 24.57 -9.85 16.40
CA LEU A 28 26.01 -10.09 16.48
C LEU A 28 26.74 -9.07 15.59
N VAL A 29 27.22 -7.99 16.20
CA VAL A 29 27.82 -6.83 15.51
C VAL A 29 29.31 -7.03 15.23
N ASP A 30 29.98 -7.84 16.05
CA ASP A 30 31.38 -8.24 15.89
C ASP A 30 31.60 -9.63 16.50
N ASP A 31 32.81 -10.18 16.37
CA ASP A 31 33.18 -11.50 16.86
C ASP A 31 32.91 -11.67 18.35
N GLY A 32 31.85 -12.43 18.65
CA GLY A 32 31.40 -12.67 20.01
C GLY A 32 30.78 -11.47 20.71
N VAL A 33 30.48 -10.36 20.02
CA VAL A 33 29.87 -9.15 20.61
C VAL A 33 28.47 -8.93 20.03
N VAL A 34 27.49 -8.90 20.93
CA VAL A 34 26.07 -8.72 20.62
C VAL A 34 25.60 -7.36 21.08
N LEU A 35 24.93 -6.63 20.18
CA LEU A 35 24.21 -5.41 20.48
C LEU A 35 22.73 -5.72 20.77
N THR A 36 22.19 -5.11 21.82
CA THR A 36 20.78 -5.17 22.21
C THR A 36 20.37 -3.89 22.96
N ALA A 37 19.11 -3.79 23.38
CA ALA A 37 18.62 -2.68 24.20
C ALA A 37 18.96 -2.92 25.68
N ALA A 38 19.31 -1.86 26.41
CA ALA A 38 19.76 -1.98 27.80
C ALA A 38 18.70 -2.59 28.72
N HIS A 39 17.44 -2.18 28.55
CA HIS A 39 16.34 -2.70 29.36
C HIS A 39 16.08 -4.20 29.16
N VAL A 40 16.52 -4.81 28.04
CA VAL A 40 16.39 -6.25 27.80
C VAL A 40 17.23 -7.05 28.80
N VAL A 41 18.44 -6.57 29.08
CA VAL A 41 19.42 -7.22 29.97
C VAL A 41 19.48 -6.59 31.36
N ALA A 42 18.69 -5.55 31.60
CA ALA A 42 18.64 -4.87 32.89
C ALA A 42 18.18 -5.85 33.98
N ASN A 43 18.96 -5.91 35.07
CA ASN A 43 18.71 -6.79 36.23
C ASN A 43 18.74 -8.30 35.93
N ALA A 44 19.34 -8.72 34.81
CA ALA A 44 19.54 -10.15 34.54
C ALA A 44 20.61 -10.74 35.48
N GLU A 45 20.28 -11.81 36.20
CA GLU A 45 21.25 -12.63 36.93
C GLU A 45 22.10 -13.48 35.97
N ALA A 46 21.48 -13.92 34.87
CA ALA A 46 22.14 -14.65 33.80
C ALA A 46 21.60 -14.22 32.43
N VAL A 47 22.49 -14.14 31.44
CA VAL A 47 22.15 -13.84 30.05
C VAL A 47 22.58 -15.00 29.17
N SER A 48 21.73 -15.36 28.22
CA SER A 48 22.06 -16.29 27.15
C SER A 48 21.55 -15.76 25.82
N VAL A 49 22.19 -16.17 24.73
CA VAL A 49 21.80 -15.79 23.38
C VAL A 49 21.51 -17.01 22.54
N ARG A 50 20.53 -16.92 21.64
CA ARG A 50 20.14 -18.04 20.78
C ARG A 50 20.07 -17.60 19.32
N PHE A 51 20.89 -18.25 18.48
CA PHE A 51 20.92 -18.01 17.04
C PHE A 51 19.85 -18.84 16.32
N ASN A 52 19.65 -18.57 15.03
CA ASN A 52 18.61 -19.14 14.15
C ASN A 52 18.66 -20.68 13.92
N GLY A 53 19.43 -21.42 14.73
CA GLY A 53 19.50 -22.90 14.77
C GLY A 53 19.10 -23.52 16.11
N GLY A 54 18.68 -22.70 17.10
CA GLY A 54 18.22 -23.17 18.41
C GLY A 54 19.34 -23.49 19.42
N VAL A 55 20.61 -23.31 19.04
CA VAL A 55 21.76 -23.43 19.96
C VAL A 55 21.86 -22.15 20.80
N GLU A 56 22.01 -22.36 22.09
CA GLU A 56 22.02 -21.32 23.12
C GLU A 56 23.43 -21.21 23.69
N TYR A 57 23.92 -19.98 23.81
CA TYR A 57 25.26 -19.66 24.25
C TYR A 57 25.20 -18.77 25.49
N GLU A 58 26.12 -19.00 26.43
CA GLU A 58 26.26 -18.19 27.64
C GLU A 58 26.73 -16.78 27.26
N GLY A 59 26.02 -15.77 27.76
CA GLY A 59 26.30 -14.36 27.54
C GLY A 59 26.80 -13.68 28.81
N THR A 60 27.69 -12.70 28.67
CA THR A 60 28.11 -11.80 29.76
C THR A 60 27.89 -10.36 29.33
N VAL A 61 27.14 -9.59 30.12
CA VAL A 61 26.93 -8.16 29.84
C VAL A 61 28.27 -7.43 30.00
N LEU A 62 28.79 -6.91 28.89
CA LEU A 62 30.03 -6.13 28.86
C LEU A 62 29.80 -4.68 29.29
N LEU A 63 28.66 -4.13 28.86
CA LEU A 63 28.28 -2.74 29.11
C LEU A 63 26.76 -2.62 29.01
N CYS A 64 26.16 -1.90 29.93
CA CYS A 64 24.72 -1.57 29.96
C CYS A 64 24.59 -0.09 30.26
N THR A 65 24.02 0.69 29.35
CA THR A 65 23.86 2.13 29.53
C THR A 65 22.61 2.45 30.38
N PRO A 66 22.49 3.69 30.90
CA PRO A 66 21.26 4.15 31.55
C PRO A 66 20.02 4.10 30.63
N PRO A 67 18.79 4.14 31.20
CA PRO A 67 17.53 4.09 30.45
C PRO A 67 17.38 5.22 29.41
N GLU A 68 17.98 6.38 29.66
CA GLU A 68 18.02 7.49 28.71
C GLU A 68 18.92 7.22 27.50
N ILE A 69 19.67 6.13 27.42
CA ILE A 69 20.47 5.76 26.24
C ILE A 69 19.98 4.43 25.65
N ASP A 70 19.64 3.48 26.52
CA ASP A 70 19.03 2.19 26.20
C ASP A 70 19.83 1.28 25.24
N LEU A 71 21.16 1.24 25.36
CA LEU A 71 22.06 0.37 24.62
C LEU A 71 22.83 -0.58 25.54
N ALA A 72 23.00 -1.84 25.12
CA ALA A 72 23.84 -2.80 25.83
C ALA A 72 24.65 -3.67 24.87
N LEU A 73 25.81 -4.10 25.38
CA LEU A 73 26.72 -5.02 24.71
C LEU A 73 26.86 -6.29 25.55
N VAL A 74 26.74 -7.45 24.91
CA VAL A 74 26.85 -8.78 25.53
C VAL A 74 27.96 -9.56 24.81
N ALA A 75 28.93 -10.06 25.58
CA ALA A 75 29.91 -11.02 25.09
C ALA A 75 29.30 -12.42 25.04
N VAL A 76 29.52 -13.15 23.95
CA VAL A 76 29.05 -14.52 23.78
C VAL A 76 30.23 -15.48 23.92
N LYS A 77 30.16 -16.34 24.94
CA LYS A 77 31.23 -17.29 25.24
C LYS A 77 31.19 -18.46 24.25
N ALA A 78 32.31 -18.67 23.53
CA ALA A 78 32.42 -19.68 22.48
C ALA A 78 31.30 -19.59 21.40
N GLY A 79 30.83 -18.36 21.16
CA GLY A 79 29.81 -18.06 20.17
C GLY A 79 30.32 -18.12 18.72
N PRO A 80 29.40 -18.05 17.75
CA PRO A 80 29.77 -17.93 16.34
C PRO A 80 30.51 -16.62 16.07
N MET A 81 31.42 -16.64 15.09
CA MET A 81 32.10 -15.45 14.59
C MET A 81 31.15 -14.64 13.72
N ALA A 82 31.27 -13.32 13.79
CA ALA A 82 30.55 -12.40 12.91
C ALA A 82 31.15 -12.55 11.51
N GLY A 83 30.43 -13.21 10.60
CA GLY A 83 30.91 -13.39 9.23
C GLY A 83 31.24 -12.08 8.50
N GLN A 84 30.66 -10.96 8.95
CA GLN A 84 31.04 -9.60 8.56
C GLN A 84 30.70 -8.60 9.69
N PRO A 85 31.63 -7.73 10.13
CA PRO A 85 31.33 -6.70 11.11
C PRO A 85 30.22 -5.74 10.65
N ALA A 86 29.44 -5.23 11.60
CA ALA A 86 28.41 -4.23 11.30
C ALA A 86 29.03 -2.87 10.94
N VAL A 87 28.41 -2.16 9.98
CA VAL A 87 28.78 -0.78 9.66
C VAL A 87 27.83 0.17 10.40
N PHE A 88 28.37 1.02 11.25
CA PHE A 88 27.59 1.95 12.08
C PHE A 88 27.44 3.32 11.41
N GLY A 89 26.36 4.03 11.75
CA GLY A 89 26.14 5.39 11.26
C GLY A 89 25.14 6.19 12.09
N TRP A 90 25.11 7.48 11.82
CA TRP A 90 24.24 8.46 12.46
C TRP A 90 23.05 8.79 11.55
N VAL A 91 21.94 9.22 12.14
CA VAL A 91 20.83 9.83 11.40
C VAL A 91 20.89 11.34 11.59
N SER A 92 21.09 12.11 10.51
CA SER A 92 21.05 13.57 10.58
C SER A 92 19.61 14.05 10.83
N ARG A 93 19.48 14.98 11.77
CA ARG A 93 18.21 15.63 12.14
C ARG A 93 18.22 17.13 11.90
N GLU A 94 19.25 17.63 11.19
CA GLU A 94 19.41 19.05 10.89
C GLU A 94 18.34 19.58 9.94
N ARG A 95 17.72 18.69 9.15
CA ARG A 95 16.62 19.00 8.24
C ARG A 95 15.51 17.96 8.37
N PRO A 96 14.24 18.36 8.23
CA PRO A 96 13.15 17.41 8.21
C PRO A 96 13.15 16.64 6.88
N GLY A 97 12.94 15.33 6.97
CA GLY A 97 12.99 14.38 5.85
C GLY A 97 12.81 12.95 6.34
N ARG A 98 13.26 11.98 5.54
CA ARG A 98 13.23 10.57 5.95
C ARG A 98 14.48 9.82 5.50
N ILE A 99 14.90 8.87 6.31
CA ILE A 99 15.88 7.84 5.97
C ILE A 99 15.11 6.59 5.52
N GLY A 100 15.21 6.25 4.23
CA GLY A 100 14.52 5.10 3.63
C GLY A 100 15.31 3.78 3.74
N ARG A 101 14.72 2.69 3.21
CA ARG A 101 15.28 1.33 3.23
C ARG A 101 15.60 0.83 4.64
N GLY A 102 14.74 1.20 5.59
CA GLY A 102 14.89 0.78 6.97
C GLY A 102 14.47 -0.69 7.13
N ARG A 103 15.23 -1.47 7.88
CA ARG A 103 14.94 -2.88 8.16
C ARG A 103 15.32 -3.23 9.59
N ALA A 104 14.46 -4.01 10.25
CA ALA A 104 14.75 -4.66 11.51
C ALA A 104 14.31 -6.13 11.45
N VAL A 105 15.05 -7.02 12.09
CA VAL A 105 14.60 -8.40 12.31
C VAL A 105 14.70 -8.70 13.80
N GLY A 106 13.61 -9.21 14.37
CA GLY A 106 13.53 -9.58 15.77
C GLY A 106 12.56 -10.73 16.00
N PHE A 107 12.31 -11.02 17.27
CA PHE A 107 11.57 -12.21 17.72
C PHE A 107 10.33 -11.80 18.52
N PRO A 108 9.29 -11.29 17.85
CA PRO A 108 8.10 -10.82 18.52
C PRO A 108 7.28 -11.98 19.09
N ARG A 109 6.60 -11.72 20.20
CA ARG A 109 5.83 -12.73 20.93
C ARG A 109 4.70 -13.36 20.13
N PHE A 110 4.12 -12.67 19.15
CA PHE A 110 3.08 -13.25 18.30
C PHE A 110 3.58 -14.39 17.40
N LYS A 111 4.91 -14.56 17.28
CA LYS A 111 5.55 -15.70 16.63
C LYS A 111 6.00 -16.78 17.61
N GLU A 112 5.46 -16.81 18.84
CA GLU A 112 5.72 -17.90 19.77
C GLU A 112 5.18 -19.22 19.22
N ILE A 113 6.07 -20.21 19.07
CA ILE A 113 5.79 -21.56 18.63
C ILE A 113 6.21 -22.55 19.71
N SER A 114 5.49 -23.69 19.79
CA SER A 114 5.89 -24.81 20.64
C SER A 114 6.53 -25.90 19.78
N ARG A 115 7.78 -26.25 20.07
CA ARG A 115 8.51 -27.32 19.36
C ARG A 115 9.25 -28.20 20.36
N ALA A 116 8.98 -29.50 20.32
CA ALA A 116 9.62 -30.50 21.20
C ALA A 116 9.56 -30.14 22.71
N GLY A 117 8.43 -29.59 23.17
CA GLY A 117 8.22 -29.20 24.58
C GLY A 117 8.88 -27.87 24.99
N ARG A 118 9.62 -27.20 24.09
CA ARG A 118 10.19 -25.86 24.32
C ARG A 118 9.31 -24.79 23.68
N ARG A 119 9.18 -23.64 24.34
CA ARG A 119 8.60 -22.41 23.77
C ARG A 119 9.72 -21.63 23.09
N LEU A 120 9.56 -21.34 21.80
CA LEU A 120 10.50 -20.59 20.98
C LEU A 120 9.74 -19.44 20.32
N ARG A 121 10.40 -18.33 19.97
CA ARG A 121 9.81 -17.34 19.07
C ARG A 121 10.46 -17.46 17.69
N ASP A 122 9.66 -17.34 16.65
CA ASP A 122 10.17 -17.24 15.29
C ASP A 122 10.51 -15.78 14.95
N SER A 123 11.43 -15.61 14.01
CA SER A 123 11.86 -14.29 13.58
C SER A 123 10.82 -13.59 12.69
N VAL A 124 10.79 -12.26 12.73
CA VAL A 124 10.01 -11.41 11.84
C VAL A 124 10.91 -10.33 11.28
N GLN A 125 10.91 -10.22 9.95
CA GLN A 125 11.44 -9.05 9.27
C GLN A 125 10.39 -7.95 9.20
N VAL A 126 10.84 -6.74 9.48
CA VAL A 126 10.08 -5.51 9.42
C VAL A 126 10.82 -4.53 8.52
N ASP A 127 10.17 -4.07 7.47
CA ASP A 127 10.69 -3.04 6.56
C ASP A 127 9.94 -1.71 6.77
N GLY A 128 10.61 -0.59 6.52
CA GLY A 128 10.07 0.74 6.80
C GLY A 128 11.03 1.91 6.55
N TYR A 129 10.80 3.02 7.25
CA TYR A 129 11.61 4.24 7.17
C TYR A 129 11.67 5.01 8.50
N VAL A 130 12.67 5.89 8.64
CA VAL A 130 12.86 6.77 9.81
C VAL A 130 12.58 8.23 9.44
N PRO A 131 11.45 8.83 9.85
CA PRO A 131 11.26 10.28 9.78
C PRO A 131 12.24 11.00 10.72
N THR A 132 12.96 12.01 10.20
CA THR A 132 14.01 12.69 10.98
C THR A 132 13.47 13.75 11.94
N ALA A 133 12.21 14.17 11.78
CA ALA A 133 11.55 15.16 12.62
C ALA A 133 10.69 14.54 13.75
N ASP A 134 10.47 13.23 13.76
CA ASP A 134 9.79 12.55 14.86
C ASP A 134 10.74 12.44 16.06
N GLY A 135 10.21 12.40 17.29
CA GLY A 135 11.02 12.16 18.50
C GLY A 135 12.07 13.24 18.80
N MET A 136 11.90 14.48 18.32
CA MET A 136 12.85 15.57 18.56
C MET A 136 12.95 15.98 20.04
N VAL A 137 11.86 15.83 20.81
CA VAL A 137 11.85 16.12 22.25
C VAL A 137 12.47 14.96 23.04
N SER A 138 12.15 13.71 22.69
CA SER A 138 12.65 12.53 23.41
C SER A 138 14.08 12.17 23.03
N GLY A 139 14.53 12.57 21.83
CA GLY A 139 15.79 12.19 21.22
C GLY A 139 15.80 10.75 20.68
N TYR A 140 14.69 10.01 20.74
CA TYR A 140 14.58 8.69 20.12
C TYR A 140 14.24 8.83 18.65
N LEU A 141 14.67 7.87 17.83
CA LEU A 141 14.17 7.72 16.46
C LEU A 141 12.82 7.02 16.47
N THR A 142 11.97 7.36 15.51
CA THR A 142 10.77 6.59 15.21
C THR A 142 11.01 5.79 13.94
N PHE A 143 10.76 4.48 13.97
CA PHE A 143 10.79 3.61 12.80
C PHE A 143 9.35 3.29 12.39
N ARG A 144 8.91 3.88 11.27
CA ARG A 144 7.59 3.66 10.68
C ARG A 144 7.64 2.41 9.82
N VAL A 145 6.82 1.42 10.12
CA VAL A 145 6.87 0.12 9.43
C VAL A 145 5.82 0.07 8.31
N ASP A 146 6.16 -0.50 7.15
CA ASP A 146 5.33 -0.41 5.94
C ASP A 146 4.09 -1.32 5.97
N ALA A 147 4.14 -2.40 6.75
CA ALA A 147 3.04 -3.33 6.99
C ALA A 147 3.01 -3.76 8.46
N HIS A 148 1.82 -3.84 9.05
CA HIS A 148 1.63 -4.36 10.40
C HIS A 148 0.99 -5.75 10.36
N PRO A 149 1.30 -6.62 11.33
CA PRO A 149 0.50 -7.82 11.53
C PRO A 149 -0.97 -7.44 11.80
N ALA A 150 -1.90 -8.23 11.25
CA ALA A 150 -3.34 -7.98 11.35
C ALA A 150 -3.80 -7.73 12.79
N THR A 151 -4.80 -6.87 12.94
CA THR A 151 -5.43 -6.50 14.21
C THR A 151 -5.80 -7.72 15.04
N LEU A 152 -5.26 -7.81 16.26
CA LEU A 152 -5.72 -8.76 17.26
C LEU A 152 -6.09 -8.05 18.57
N ASP A 153 -7.25 -8.47 19.05
CA ASP A 153 -7.88 -8.33 20.36
C ASP A 153 -7.44 -7.14 21.25
N ARG A 154 -8.27 -6.08 21.27
CA ARG A 154 -8.11 -4.88 22.11
C ARG A 154 -8.19 -5.15 23.62
N THR A 155 -8.37 -6.40 24.03
CA THR A 155 -8.47 -6.84 25.43
C THR A 155 -7.12 -7.12 26.09
N ARG A 156 -6.01 -7.13 25.35
CA ARG A 156 -4.65 -7.36 25.90
C ARG A 156 -3.95 -6.06 26.29
N THR A 157 -3.30 -6.06 27.45
CA THR A 157 -2.55 -4.92 28.02
C THR A 157 -1.11 -4.79 27.50
N GLU A 158 -0.62 -5.73 26.70
CA GLU A 158 0.78 -5.81 26.24
C GLU A 158 0.90 -5.67 24.71
N SER A 159 2.00 -5.03 24.26
CA SER A 159 2.29 -4.77 22.84
C SER A 159 2.53 -6.06 22.03
N ALA A 160 1.97 -6.14 20.82
CA ALA A 160 2.23 -7.24 19.88
C ALA A 160 3.73 -7.35 19.52
N TRP A 161 4.45 -6.23 19.54
CA TRP A 161 5.88 -6.15 19.28
C TRP A 161 6.75 -6.56 20.49
N SER A 162 6.16 -6.99 21.60
CA SER A 162 6.92 -7.50 22.75
C SER A 162 7.91 -8.59 22.28
N GLY A 163 9.21 -8.37 22.51
CA GLY A 163 10.29 -9.21 21.97
C GLY A 163 11.09 -8.59 20.82
N MET A 164 10.61 -7.52 20.19
CA MET A 164 11.39 -6.75 19.21
C MET A 164 12.46 -5.87 19.86
N SER A 165 12.32 -5.53 21.15
CA SER A 165 13.32 -4.74 21.87
C SER A 165 14.72 -5.33 21.70
N GLY A 166 15.67 -4.50 21.30
CA GLY A 166 17.04 -4.87 20.97
C GLY A 166 17.28 -5.33 19.53
N ALA A 167 16.24 -5.40 18.69
CA ALA A 167 16.42 -5.69 17.27
C ALA A 167 17.22 -4.57 16.60
N ALA A 168 18.27 -4.93 15.88
CA ALA A 168 19.10 -3.99 15.13
C ALA A 168 18.30 -3.34 13.99
N VAL A 169 18.35 -2.01 13.90
CA VAL A 169 17.68 -1.23 12.86
C VAL A 169 18.72 -0.73 11.85
N PHE A 170 18.62 -1.24 10.63
CA PHE A 170 19.48 -0.85 9.52
C PHE A 170 18.78 0.13 8.61
N ALA A 171 19.50 1.10 8.06
CA ALA A 171 19.12 1.89 6.90
C ALA A 171 20.04 1.49 5.73
N GLY A 172 19.53 0.66 4.82
CA GLY A 172 20.39 -0.05 3.87
C GLY A 172 21.34 -1.00 4.59
N ASP A 173 22.65 -0.76 4.47
CA ASP A 173 23.69 -1.57 5.13
C ASP A 173 24.24 -0.91 6.42
N ILE A 174 23.74 0.27 6.78
CA ILE A 174 24.22 1.04 7.93
C ILE A 174 23.30 0.79 9.12
N LEU A 175 23.85 0.27 10.21
CA LEU A 175 23.19 0.10 11.49
C LEU A 175 23.07 1.48 12.17
N VAL A 176 21.85 1.90 12.51
CA VAL A 176 21.58 3.25 13.06
C VAL A 176 21.15 3.23 14.53
N GLY A 177 20.80 2.06 15.06
CA GLY A 177 20.36 1.90 16.44
C GLY A 177 19.69 0.55 16.68
N VAL A 178 19.06 0.41 17.84
CA VAL A 178 18.25 -0.77 18.20
C VAL A 178 16.83 -0.36 18.53
N VAL A 179 15.87 -1.25 18.28
CA VAL A 179 14.48 -1.06 18.73
C VAL A 179 14.46 -0.98 20.26
N SER A 180 13.90 0.10 20.79
CA SER A 180 13.61 0.27 22.21
C SER A 180 12.15 -0.17 22.50
N GLU A 181 11.63 0.14 23.70
CA GLU A 181 10.24 -0.18 24.05
C GLU A 181 9.22 0.49 23.12
N HIS A 182 8.13 -0.21 22.82
CA HIS A 182 7.05 0.31 22.00
C HIS A 182 5.96 0.98 22.87
N HIS A 183 5.76 2.30 22.72
CA HIS A 183 4.68 3.01 23.38
C HIS A 183 3.36 2.83 22.62
N LEU A 184 2.39 2.11 23.21
CA LEU A 184 1.06 1.87 22.64
C LEU A 184 0.30 3.15 22.21
N ALA A 185 0.66 4.31 22.77
CA ALA A 185 0.09 5.61 22.42
C ALA A 185 0.49 6.12 21.02
N GLU A 186 1.59 5.63 20.44
CA GLU A 186 2.09 6.07 19.12
C GLU A 186 1.49 5.29 17.94
N GLY A 187 0.52 4.40 18.21
CA GLY A 187 -0.15 3.54 17.23
C GLY A 187 0.53 2.18 17.05
N GLN A 188 -0.10 1.27 16.30
CA GLN A 188 0.43 -0.10 16.09
C GLN A 188 1.57 -0.17 15.04
N ALA A 189 1.92 1.01 14.51
CA ALA A 189 2.69 1.20 13.28
C ALA A 189 4.10 1.76 13.45
N SER A 190 4.47 1.98 14.70
CA SER A 190 5.69 2.67 15.10
C SER A 190 6.57 1.67 15.81
N LEU A 191 7.89 1.82 15.74
CA LEU A 191 8.81 1.22 16.68
C LEU A 191 9.73 2.34 17.15
N THR A 192 9.86 2.53 18.45
CA THR A 192 10.83 3.46 19.01
C THR A 192 12.21 2.85 18.85
N VAL A 193 13.19 3.65 18.45
CA VAL A 193 14.55 3.20 18.20
C VAL A 193 15.50 4.06 19.00
N ALA A 194 16.39 3.43 19.76
CA ALA A 194 17.50 4.07 20.46
C ALA A 194 18.67 4.25 19.47
N PRO A 195 18.89 5.47 18.94
CA PRO A 195 20.04 5.73 18.07
C PRO A 195 21.34 5.78 18.85
N PHE A 196 22.45 5.57 18.14
CA PHE A 196 23.78 5.65 18.76
C PHE A 196 24.14 7.04 19.27
N ASP A 197 23.57 8.12 18.72
CA ASP A 197 23.92 9.50 19.11
C ASP A 197 23.49 9.83 20.54
N ARG A 198 22.60 9.02 21.13
CA ARG A 198 22.31 9.07 22.57
C ARG A 198 23.51 8.74 23.44
N LEU A 199 24.55 8.08 22.92
CA LEU A 199 25.80 7.87 23.67
C LEU A 199 26.48 9.19 24.04
N ASP A 200 26.12 10.31 23.42
CA ASP A 200 26.59 11.64 23.84
C ASP A 200 26.01 12.09 25.18
N LEU A 201 24.98 11.41 25.69
CA LEU A 201 24.47 11.58 27.05
C LEU A 201 25.27 10.78 28.08
N ALA A 202 26.13 9.84 27.65
CA ALA A 202 26.96 9.04 28.54
C ALA A 202 28.21 9.81 28.99
N ASP A 203 28.71 9.48 30.18
CA ASP A 203 30.04 9.90 30.61
C ASP A 203 31.12 9.37 29.65
N GLU A 204 32.18 10.16 29.47
CA GLU A 204 33.28 9.87 28.54
C GLU A 204 33.89 8.45 28.70
N PRO A 205 34.10 7.90 29.92
CA PRO A 205 34.60 6.53 30.07
C PRO A 205 33.64 5.48 29.50
N VAL A 206 32.32 5.67 29.66
CA VAL A 206 31.30 4.73 29.18
C VAL A 206 31.20 4.82 27.66
N ARG A 207 31.16 6.04 27.10
CA ARG A 207 31.13 6.26 25.65
C ARG A 207 32.38 5.68 24.97
N ARG A 208 33.57 5.93 25.51
CA ARG A 208 34.82 5.37 24.98
C ARG A 208 34.80 3.86 25.03
N ARG A 209 34.41 3.28 26.18
CA ARG A 209 34.35 1.83 26.35
C ARG A 209 33.38 1.17 25.36
N PHE A 210 32.24 1.81 25.09
CA PHE A 210 31.27 1.31 24.11
C PHE A 210 31.89 1.17 22.72
N TRP A 211 32.56 2.21 22.22
CA TRP A 211 33.16 2.20 20.89
C TRP A 211 34.41 1.31 20.79
N GLU A 212 35.22 1.22 21.85
CA GLU A 212 36.31 0.25 21.94
C GLU A 212 35.83 -1.20 21.78
N LEU A 213 34.72 -1.55 22.42
CA LEU A 213 34.12 -2.88 22.35
C LEU A 213 33.52 -3.22 20.98
N LEU A 214 33.23 -2.21 20.16
CA LEU A 214 32.74 -2.35 18.79
C LEU A 214 33.83 -2.13 17.73
N VAL A 215 35.09 -1.97 18.17
CA VAL A 215 36.25 -1.75 17.30
C VAL A 215 36.04 -0.53 16.38
N VAL A 216 35.45 0.54 16.92
CA VAL A 216 35.28 1.82 16.24
C VAL A 216 36.32 2.81 16.77
N ASP A 217 37.38 3.02 15.98
CA ASP A 217 38.50 3.89 16.36
C ASP A 217 38.10 5.36 16.55
N ASP A 218 37.23 5.87 15.67
CA ASP A 218 36.83 7.27 15.64
C ASP A 218 35.34 7.40 15.27
N PRO A 219 34.43 7.51 16.28
CA PRO A 219 33.00 7.66 16.05
C PRO A 219 32.62 8.89 15.21
N SER A 220 33.47 9.92 15.18
CA SER A 220 33.22 11.13 14.39
C SER A 220 33.29 10.87 12.87
N ARG A 221 33.91 9.75 12.47
CA ARG A 221 34.02 9.32 11.06
C ARG A 221 32.89 8.40 10.62
N LEU A 222 31.98 8.01 11.52
CA LEU A 222 30.84 7.18 11.13
C LEU A 222 29.97 7.93 10.12
N THR A 223 29.39 7.17 9.19
CA THR A 223 28.60 7.77 8.11
C THR A 223 27.39 8.47 8.71
N ARG A 224 27.24 9.77 8.44
CA ARG A 224 26.03 10.52 8.76
C ARG A 224 25.05 10.38 7.59
N LEU A 225 23.96 9.68 7.84
CA LEU A 225 22.86 9.53 6.89
C LEU A 225 22.10 10.84 6.85
N GLU A 226 22.29 11.58 5.77
CA GLU A 226 21.50 12.78 5.53
C GLU A 226 20.05 12.40 5.24
N PRO A 227 19.07 13.07 5.86
CA PRO A 227 17.70 12.97 5.43
C PRO A 227 17.69 13.35 3.97
N ASP A 228 17.02 12.52 3.18
CA ASP A 228 16.60 13.00 1.90
C ASP A 228 15.70 14.22 2.16
N PRO A 229 16.05 15.46 1.73
CA PRO A 229 15.11 16.58 1.78
C PRO A 229 13.94 16.30 0.83
N ALA A 230 14.22 15.53 -0.24
CA ALA A 230 13.21 14.77 -0.95
C ALA A 230 12.73 13.56 -0.14
N GLY A 231 12.64 13.65 1.18
CA GLY A 231 12.03 12.66 2.07
C GLY A 231 10.78 13.22 2.74
N LEU A 232 10.75 14.55 2.92
CA LEU A 232 9.50 15.33 2.87
C LEU A 232 8.99 15.49 1.43
N GLN A 233 9.91 15.45 0.45
CA GLN A 233 9.64 15.49 -0.99
C GLN A 233 9.85 14.14 -1.71
N ARG A 234 9.82 13.04 -0.97
CA ARG A 234 9.43 11.73 -1.50
C ARG A 234 8.29 11.36 -0.60
N GLY A 235 7.12 11.77 -1.01
CA GLY A 235 5.99 10.89 -1.00
C GLY A 235 5.31 11.18 -2.32
N PRO A 236 4.67 10.17 -2.90
CA PRO A 236 5.16 9.06 -3.73
C PRO A 236 5.76 9.61 -5.05
N LEU A 237 5.73 8.91 -6.21
CA LEU A 237 5.36 9.68 -7.42
C LEU A 237 4.12 10.47 -6.99
N ALA A 238 4.12 11.81 -6.96
CA ALA A 238 3.01 12.63 -6.46
C ALA A 238 1.69 11.91 -6.73
N ARG A 239 1.10 11.22 -5.73
CA ARG A 239 0.28 10.00 -5.89
C ARG A 239 -0.52 10.14 -7.17
N ILE A 240 0.01 9.63 -8.29
CA ILE A 240 -0.39 10.17 -9.58
C ILE A 240 -1.83 9.78 -9.71
N MET A 241 -2.73 10.75 -9.66
CA MET A 241 -4.15 10.49 -9.74
C MET A 241 -4.60 11.01 -11.08
N ALA A 242 -4.13 10.34 -12.12
CA ALA A 242 -4.57 10.59 -13.48
C ALA A 242 -5.88 9.82 -13.75
N LEU A 243 -6.83 9.93 -12.82
CA LEU A 243 -8.17 9.36 -12.95
C LEU A 243 -9.14 10.48 -13.34
N PRO A 244 -10.11 10.22 -14.24
CA PRO A 244 -11.26 11.08 -14.41
C PRO A 244 -11.99 11.30 -13.07
N PRO A 245 -12.67 12.45 -12.89
CA PRO A 245 -13.47 12.68 -11.68
C PRO A 245 -14.56 11.62 -11.54
N SER A 246 -14.85 11.21 -10.30
CA SER A 246 -16.05 10.43 -10.01
C SER A 246 -17.30 11.28 -10.26
N MET A 247 -18.39 10.61 -10.59
CA MET A 247 -19.67 11.26 -10.87
C MET A 247 -20.49 11.36 -9.59
N SER A 248 -20.99 12.55 -9.25
CA SER A 248 -21.82 12.77 -8.05
C SER A 248 -23.17 12.04 -8.08
N ASP A 249 -23.62 11.62 -9.27
CA ASP A 249 -24.87 10.88 -9.53
C ASP A 249 -24.64 9.40 -9.83
N PHE A 250 -23.46 8.83 -9.51
CA PHE A 250 -23.20 7.40 -9.61
C PHE A 250 -24.11 6.61 -8.66
N THR A 251 -24.91 5.67 -9.19
CA THR A 251 -25.92 4.95 -8.41
C THR A 251 -26.23 3.57 -9.02
N GLY A 252 -26.80 2.67 -8.22
CA GLY A 252 -27.30 1.36 -8.67
C GLY A 252 -26.22 0.38 -9.08
N ARG A 253 -25.01 0.53 -8.52
CA ARG A 253 -23.81 -0.26 -8.90
C ARG A 253 -22.99 -0.74 -7.69
N ASP A 254 -23.58 -0.72 -6.51
CA ASP A 254 -22.86 -1.05 -5.28
C ASP A 254 -22.42 -2.53 -5.24
N ASP A 255 -23.24 -3.43 -5.79
CA ASP A 255 -22.93 -4.86 -5.88
C ASP A 255 -21.76 -5.12 -6.83
N GLU A 256 -21.76 -4.51 -8.03
CA GLU A 256 -20.65 -4.67 -8.97
C GLU A 256 -19.37 -4.03 -8.44
N VAL A 257 -19.45 -2.88 -7.76
CA VAL A 257 -18.28 -2.28 -7.09
C VAL A 257 -17.73 -3.22 -6.01
N ALA A 258 -18.60 -3.79 -5.18
CA ALA A 258 -18.21 -4.74 -4.14
C ALA A 258 -17.58 -6.01 -4.73
N ASP A 259 -18.13 -6.56 -5.82
CA ASP A 259 -17.61 -7.75 -6.50
C ASP A 259 -16.20 -7.49 -7.06
N VAL A 260 -15.99 -6.34 -7.73
CA VAL A 260 -14.65 -5.99 -8.24
C VAL A 260 -13.66 -5.80 -7.09
N ILE A 261 -14.04 -5.09 -6.03
CA ILE A 261 -13.17 -4.87 -4.86
C ILE A 261 -12.82 -6.20 -4.18
N ASP A 262 -13.78 -7.10 -3.97
CA ASP A 262 -13.54 -8.42 -3.37
C ASP A 262 -12.52 -9.21 -4.18
N ARG A 263 -12.72 -9.31 -5.50
CA ARG A 263 -11.83 -10.06 -6.41
C ARG A 263 -10.38 -9.59 -6.34
N VAL A 264 -10.13 -8.28 -6.27
CA VAL A 264 -8.78 -7.73 -6.21
C VAL A 264 -8.18 -7.69 -4.80
N SER A 265 -9.00 -7.84 -3.74
CA SER A 265 -8.53 -7.78 -2.34
C SER A 265 -8.15 -9.14 -1.75
N ARG A 266 -8.41 -10.26 -2.44
CA ARG A 266 -8.13 -11.61 -1.93
C ARG A 266 -6.62 -11.83 -1.75
N VAL A 267 -6.21 -12.08 -0.51
CA VAL A 267 -4.81 -12.36 -0.14
C VAL A 267 -4.33 -13.65 -0.80
N GLY A 268 -3.16 -13.61 -1.45
CA GLY A 268 -2.54 -14.77 -2.13
C GLY A 268 -2.99 -14.97 -3.58
N VAL A 269 -3.94 -14.17 -4.08
CA VAL A 269 -4.24 -14.10 -5.52
C VAL A 269 -3.27 -13.09 -6.13
N HIS A 270 -2.30 -13.59 -6.90
CA HIS A 270 -1.28 -12.72 -7.47
C HIS A 270 -1.74 -12.01 -8.76
N ASP A 271 -2.78 -12.47 -9.44
CA ASP A 271 -3.32 -11.84 -10.65
C ASP A 271 -4.50 -10.92 -10.32
N ARG A 272 -4.23 -9.62 -10.16
CA ARG A 272 -5.22 -8.58 -9.85
C ARG A 272 -5.76 -7.88 -11.12
N VAL A 273 -5.98 -8.64 -12.19
CA VAL A 273 -6.54 -8.14 -13.44
C VAL A 273 -8.04 -8.43 -13.48
N VAL A 274 -8.86 -7.41 -13.72
CA VAL A 274 -10.32 -7.53 -13.85
C VAL A 274 -10.77 -6.95 -15.19
N VAL A 275 -11.52 -7.72 -15.96
CA VAL A 275 -12.19 -7.27 -17.18
C VAL A 275 -13.67 -6.99 -16.87
N ILE A 276 -14.03 -5.72 -16.93
CA ILE A 276 -15.40 -5.20 -16.81
C ILE A 276 -15.98 -5.10 -18.23
N TRP A 277 -16.97 -5.92 -18.53
CA TRP A 277 -17.52 -6.02 -19.89
C TRP A 277 -19.05 -5.95 -19.94
N GLY A 278 -19.61 -5.73 -21.13
CA GLY A 278 -21.05 -5.56 -21.32
C GLY A 278 -21.40 -4.58 -22.46
N GLN A 279 -22.69 -4.41 -22.74
CA GLN A 279 -23.16 -3.61 -23.88
C GLN A 279 -22.78 -2.11 -23.77
N PRO A 280 -22.70 -1.35 -24.87
CA PRO A 280 -22.38 0.09 -24.83
C PRO A 280 -23.37 0.88 -23.98
N GLY A 281 -22.91 1.90 -23.25
CA GLY A 281 -23.79 2.80 -22.48
C GLY A 281 -24.23 2.31 -21.09
N VAL A 282 -23.89 1.08 -20.66
CA VAL A 282 -24.20 0.55 -19.31
C VAL A 282 -23.38 1.12 -18.16
N GLY A 283 -22.32 1.89 -18.45
CA GLY A 283 -21.53 2.57 -17.43
C GLY A 283 -20.21 1.90 -17.01
N LYS A 284 -19.69 0.92 -17.76
CA LYS A 284 -18.42 0.23 -17.45
C LYS A 284 -17.25 1.15 -17.10
N SER A 285 -17.02 2.20 -17.90
CA SER A 285 -15.95 3.18 -17.67
C SER A 285 -16.13 3.92 -16.35
N GLN A 286 -17.37 4.28 -16.01
CA GLN A 286 -17.68 4.92 -14.72
C GLN A 286 -17.51 3.95 -13.55
N LEU A 287 -17.94 2.69 -13.70
CA LEU A 287 -17.71 1.65 -12.69
C LEU A 287 -16.20 1.46 -12.42
N ALA A 288 -15.39 1.35 -13.48
CA ALA A 288 -13.94 1.19 -13.35
C ALA A 288 -13.28 2.40 -12.65
N VAL A 289 -13.68 3.62 -13.00
CA VAL A 289 -13.20 4.85 -12.36
C VAL A 289 -13.62 4.90 -10.89
N GLU A 290 -14.87 4.60 -10.56
CA GLU A 290 -15.37 4.58 -9.18
C GLU A 290 -14.61 3.56 -8.31
N VAL A 291 -14.44 2.33 -8.83
CA VAL A 291 -13.62 1.31 -8.15
C VAL A 291 -12.19 1.83 -7.97
N ALA A 292 -11.61 2.46 -8.99
CA ALA A 292 -10.26 3.00 -8.91
C ALA A 292 -10.10 4.07 -7.84
N HIS A 293 -11.08 4.99 -7.70
CA HIS A 293 -11.12 5.96 -6.61
C HIS A 293 -11.16 5.26 -5.23
N ARG A 294 -12.07 4.28 -5.04
CA ARG A 294 -12.20 3.55 -3.77
C ARG A 294 -10.98 2.72 -3.40
N LEU A 295 -10.25 2.21 -4.39
CA LEU A 295 -9.00 1.45 -4.17
C LEU A 295 -7.81 2.38 -3.88
N PHE A 296 -7.76 3.54 -4.53
CA PHE A 296 -6.69 4.53 -4.33
C PHE A 296 -6.60 5.03 -2.89
N ASP A 297 -7.74 5.16 -2.21
CA ASP A 297 -7.82 5.54 -0.80
C ASP A 297 -7.13 4.52 0.14
N ARG A 298 -6.82 3.31 -0.34
CA ARG A 298 -6.32 2.18 0.47
C ARG A 298 -4.81 1.90 0.37
N HIS A 299 -3.98 2.94 0.37
CA HIS A 299 -2.49 2.83 0.43
C HIS A 299 -1.81 2.44 -0.90
N LEU A 300 -2.28 2.97 -2.03
CA LEU A 300 -1.63 2.82 -3.34
C LEU A 300 -0.55 3.88 -3.60
N ASP A 301 0.38 3.56 -4.50
CA ASP A 301 1.47 4.45 -4.92
C ASP A 301 1.03 5.38 -6.07
N GLY A 302 -0.04 5.04 -6.80
CA GLY A 302 -0.59 5.85 -7.89
C GLY A 302 -1.81 5.20 -8.58
N ALA A 303 -2.49 5.98 -9.42
CA ALA A 303 -3.58 5.56 -10.29
C ALA A 303 -3.52 6.23 -11.67
N CYS A 304 -3.72 5.44 -12.73
CA CYS A 304 -3.62 5.92 -14.11
C CYS A 304 -4.81 5.42 -14.93
N HIS A 305 -5.46 6.33 -15.66
CA HIS A 305 -6.46 5.98 -16.67
C HIS A 305 -5.89 6.19 -18.07
N VAL A 306 -6.08 5.19 -18.94
CA VAL A 306 -5.76 5.26 -20.35
C VAL A 306 -6.97 4.79 -21.16
N ASP A 307 -7.59 5.69 -21.93
CA ASP A 307 -8.55 5.33 -22.98
C ASP A 307 -7.81 4.73 -24.19
N LEU A 308 -8.05 3.44 -24.42
CA LEU A 308 -7.48 2.64 -25.49
C LEU A 308 -8.11 2.91 -26.86
N GLN A 309 -9.26 3.59 -26.88
CA GLN A 309 -9.99 3.97 -28.08
C GLN A 309 -10.29 2.78 -29.02
N GLY A 310 -10.49 1.58 -28.46
CA GLY A 310 -10.46 0.31 -29.21
C GLY A 310 -11.47 0.19 -30.36
N TYR A 311 -12.56 0.97 -30.32
CA TYR A 311 -13.64 0.97 -31.33
C TYR A 311 -13.64 2.22 -32.21
N SER A 312 -12.54 2.99 -32.24
CA SER A 312 -12.36 4.15 -33.11
C SER A 312 -11.32 3.89 -34.19
N ALA A 313 -11.27 4.75 -35.22
CA ALA A 313 -10.20 4.73 -36.22
C ALA A 313 -8.81 5.06 -35.62
N ASN A 314 -8.79 5.72 -34.45
CA ASN A 314 -7.59 6.16 -33.75
C ASN A 314 -7.21 5.23 -32.57
N ARG A 315 -7.62 3.96 -32.62
CA ARG A 315 -7.30 2.97 -31.57
C ARG A 315 -5.80 2.95 -31.24
N LEU A 316 -5.46 2.94 -29.96
CA LEU A 316 -4.07 2.90 -29.53
C LEU A 316 -3.47 1.51 -29.77
N SER A 317 -2.24 1.46 -30.28
CA SER A 317 -1.44 0.22 -30.26
C SER A 317 -1.02 -0.13 -28.84
N ALA A 318 -0.73 -1.40 -28.55
CA ALA A 318 -0.22 -1.81 -27.24
C ALA A 318 1.04 -1.02 -26.86
N GLU A 319 1.93 -0.75 -27.83
CA GLU A 319 3.15 0.05 -27.62
C GLU A 319 2.83 1.48 -27.16
N GLN A 320 1.87 2.15 -27.81
CA GLN A 320 1.45 3.51 -27.42
C GLN A 320 0.87 3.54 -26.01
N VAL A 321 0.16 2.47 -25.61
CA VAL A 321 -0.37 2.34 -24.24
C VAL A 321 0.79 2.14 -23.25
N ALA A 322 1.77 1.29 -23.56
CA ALA A 322 2.96 1.11 -22.74
C ALA A 322 3.71 2.44 -22.53
N THR A 323 3.90 3.21 -23.60
CA THR A 323 4.51 4.55 -23.52
C THR A 323 3.72 5.46 -22.58
N ARG A 324 2.39 5.56 -22.73
CA ARG A 324 1.56 6.40 -21.85
C ARG A 324 1.62 5.96 -20.39
N LEU A 325 1.64 4.65 -20.12
CA LEU A 325 1.78 4.12 -18.77
C LEU A 325 3.16 4.46 -18.17
N LEU A 326 4.23 4.37 -18.96
CA LEU A 326 5.58 4.73 -18.53
C LEU A 326 5.71 6.24 -18.27
N GLU A 327 5.20 7.08 -19.17
CA GLU A 327 5.17 8.54 -18.98
C GLU A 327 4.36 8.92 -17.73
N ALA A 328 3.24 8.22 -17.47
CA ALA A 328 2.38 8.50 -16.34
C ALA A 328 2.90 7.92 -15.01
N LEU A 329 3.56 6.77 -14.99
CA LEU A 329 3.94 6.08 -13.75
C LEU A 329 5.44 6.09 -13.47
N ALA A 330 6.26 6.44 -14.45
CA ALA A 330 7.71 6.52 -14.34
C ALA A 330 8.27 7.68 -15.21
N PRO A 331 7.85 8.94 -14.96
CA PRO A 331 8.24 10.09 -15.79
C PRO A 331 9.75 10.36 -15.82
N GLU A 332 10.49 9.89 -14.81
CA GLU A 332 11.96 10.01 -14.71
C GLU A 332 12.70 8.92 -15.52
N LEU A 333 11.99 7.91 -16.03
CA LEU A 333 12.59 6.81 -16.80
C LEU A 333 12.80 7.27 -18.25
N GLU A 334 14.04 7.19 -18.73
CA GLU A 334 14.31 7.34 -20.16
C GLU A 334 13.60 6.23 -20.95
N LEU A 335 12.69 6.63 -21.83
CA LEU A 335 11.88 5.70 -22.62
C LEU A 335 12.77 4.86 -23.54
N PRO A 336 12.71 3.52 -23.46
CA PRO A 336 13.43 2.67 -24.40
C PRO A 336 13.07 2.97 -25.86
N THR A 337 14.07 3.00 -26.74
CA THR A 337 13.86 3.24 -28.18
C THR A 337 13.25 2.04 -28.88
N GLU A 338 13.52 0.82 -28.41
CA GLU A 338 12.97 -0.42 -28.95
C GLU A 338 11.56 -0.72 -28.38
N PRO A 339 10.56 -1.02 -29.24
CA PRO A 339 9.19 -1.32 -28.80
C PRO A 339 9.08 -2.48 -27.82
N SER A 340 9.86 -3.55 -28.02
CA SER A 340 9.85 -4.74 -27.15
C SER A 340 10.32 -4.40 -25.73
N ALA A 341 11.35 -3.56 -25.62
CA ALA A 341 11.93 -3.10 -24.37
C ALA A 341 10.95 -2.21 -23.57
N ARG A 342 10.04 -1.48 -24.25
CA ARG A 342 8.98 -0.71 -23.57
C ARG A 342 7.98 -1.60 -22.84
N PHE A 343 7.61 -2.75 -23.41
CA PHE A 343 6.73 -3.70 -22.71
C PHE A 343 7.40 -4.28 -21.47
N VAL A 344 8.70 -4.61 -21.56
CA VAL A 344 9.48 -5.09 -20.42
C VAL A 344 9.56 -4.03 -19.33
N ALA A 345 9.91 -2.79 -19.69
CA ALA A 345 9.97 -1.67 -18.75
C ALA A 345 8.61 -1.39 -18.11
N CYS A 346 7.53 -1.39 -18.88
CA CYS A 346 6.17 -1.18 -18.38
C CYS A 346 5.79 -2.24 -17.34
N ARG A 347 6.01 -3.53 -17.64
CA ARG A 347 5.75 -4.61 -16.68
C ARG A 347 6.61 -4.53 -15.43
N ASP A 348 7.89 -4.15 -15.55
CA ASP A 348 8.78 -3.97 -14.39
C ASP A 348 8.31 -2.83 -13.48
N VAL A 349 7.89 -1.68 -14.05
CA VAL A 349 7.29 -0.56 -13.30
C VAL A 349 6.04 -1.02 -12.55
N LEU A 350 5.09 -1.67 -13.26
CA LEU A 350 3.84 -2.14 -12.67
C LEU A 350 4.03 -3.21 -11.59
N ARG A 351 5.09 -4.04 -11.67
CA ARG A 351 5.41 -5.06 -10.64
C ARG A 351 6.00 -4.47 -9.36
N ARG A 352 6.76 -3.38 -9.47
CA ARG A 352 7.48 -2.78 -8.33
C ARG A 352 6.63 -1.80 -7.53
N GLY A 353 5.57 -1.25 -8.13
CA GLY A 353 4.63 -0.37 -7.45
C GLY A 353 3.30 -1.03 -7.13
N ARG A 354 2.52 -0.36 -6.31
CA ARG A 354 1.12 -0.68 -5.99
C ARG A 354 0.22 0.34 -6.68
N TYR A 355 -0.12 0.10 -7.93
CA TYR A 355 -0.95 1.02 -8.72
C TYR A 355 -2.39 0.51 -8.88
N VAL A 356 -3.31 1.42 -9.22
CA VAL A 356 -4.54 1.07 -9.94
C VAL A 356 -4.46 1.62 -11.36
N VAL A 357 -4.49 0.75 -12.34
CA VAL A 357 -4.47 1.12 -13.76
C VAL A 357 -5.83 0.82 -14.37
N VAL A 358 -6.45 1.81 -14.99
CA VAL A 358 -7.68 1.66 -15.77
C VAL A 358 -7.33 1.69 -17.26
N LEU A 359 -7.49 0.56 -17.93
CA LEU A 359 -7.37 0.41 -19.37
C LEU A 359 -8.78 0.42 -19.98
N ASP A 360 -9.25 1.60 -20.35
CA ASP A 360 -10.63 1.84 -20.76
C ASP A 360 -10.82 1.57 -22.25
N ASN A 361 -11.97 1.00 -22.63
CA ASN A 361 -12.41 0.85 -24.01
C ASN A 361 -11.55 -0.08 -24.89
N ALA A 362 -11.09 -1.21 -24.33
CA ALA A 362 -10.36 -2.25 -25.07
C ALA A 362 -11.24 -2.92 -26.13
N SER A 363 -10.72 -3.15 -27.33
CA SER A 363 -11.42 -3.91 -28.39
C SER A 363 -10.93 -5.34 -28.58
N SER A 364 -9.75 -5.69 -28.06
CA SER A 364 -9.21 -7.04 -28.17
C SER A 364 -8.20 -7.34 -27.07
N SER A 365 -8.03 -8.63 -26.76
CA SER A 365 -7.02 -9.10 -25.80
C SER A 365 -5.59 -8.74 -26.23
N ALA A 366 -5.33 -8.67 -27.54
CA ALA A 366 -4.02 -8.31 -28.09
C ALA A 366 -3.58 -6.88 -27.74
N GLN A 367 -4.54 -5.98 -27.46
CA GLN A 367 -4.25 -4.59 -27.11
C GLN A 367 -3.65 -4.44 -25.71
N ILE A 368 -3.88 -5.43 -24.82
CA ILE A 368 -3.51 -5.35 -23.40
C ILE A 368 -2.58 -6.47 -22.93
N ARG A 369 -2.55 -7.63 -23.60
CA ARG A 369 -1.86 -8.83 -23.13
C ARG A 369 -0.40 -8.60 -22.77
N GLU A 370 0.35 -7.88 -23.61
CA GLU A 370 1.78 -7.60 -23.38
C GLU A 370 2.04 -6.59 -22.24
N LEU A 371 1.03 -5.86 -21.81
CA LEU A 371 1.10 -4.84 -20.75
C LEU A 371 0.88 -5.43 -19.36
N LEU A 372 0.24 -6.61 -19.28
CA LEU A 372 -0.16 -7.18 -18.00
C LEU A 372 1.08 -7.61 -17.20
N PRO A 373 1.22 -7.17 -15.94
CA PRO A 373 2.40 -7.48 -15.14
C PRO A 373 2.44 -8.95 -14.68
N GLY A 374 1.33 -9.68 -14.78
CA GLY A 374 1.15 -10.96 -14.11
C GLY A 374 1.14 -10.78 -12.59
N PRO A 375 1.59 -11.81 -11.83
CA PRO A 375 1.63 -11.81 -10.37
C PRO A 375 2.24 -10.57 -9.69
N CYS A 376 1.44 -9.61 -9.21
CA CYS A 376 1.90 -8.46 -8.39
C CYS A 376 0.77 -7.74 -7.63
N ASP A 377 1.12 -6.71 -6.85
CA ASP A 377 0.16 -5.91 -6.07
C ASP A 377 -0.59 -4.83 -6.88
N THR A 378 -0.19 -4.57 -8.12
CA THR A 378 -0.88 -3.62 -9.00
C THR A 378 -2.22 -4.18 -9.49
N VAL A 379 -3.28 -3.40 -9.34
CA VAL A 379 -4.61 -3.71 -9.85
C VAL A 379 -4.75 -3.15 -11.26
N VAL A 380 -5.21 -3.98 -12.20
CA VAL A 380 -5.51 -3.55 -13.58
C VAL A 380 -6.98 -3.77 -13.86
N LEU A 381 -7.72 -2.67 -14.03
CA LEU A 381 -9.13 -2.66 -14.41
C LEU A 381 -9.23 -2.41 -15.91
N VAL A 382 -9.80 -3.34 -16.66
CA VAL A 382 -9.98 -3.24 -18.10
C VAL A 382 -11.45 -3.07 -18.40
N THR A 383 -11.85 -2.13 -19.26
CA THR A 383 -13.24 -2.08 -19.75
C THR A 383 -13.31 -2.49 -21.22
N SER A 384 -14.34 -3.26 -21.60
CA SER A 384 -14.55 -3.70 -22.98
C SER A 384 -16.02 -3.95 -23.31
N ARG A 385 -16.38 -4.00 -24.60
CA ARG A 385 -17.71 -4.48 -25.02
C ARG A 385 -17.81 -6.00 -25.07
N SER A 386 -16.67 -6.70 -25.07
CA SER A 386 -16.56 -8.16 -25.08
C SER A 386 -15.80 -8.65 -23.86
N SER A 387 -15.98 -9.90 -23.46
CA SER A 387 -15.37 -10.49 -22.27
C SER A 387 -13.85 -10.71 -22.35
N LEU A 388 -13.22 -10.55 -23.53
CA LEU A 388 -11.76 -10.71 -23.72
C LEU A 388 -11.18 -12.04 -23.20
N THR A 389 -11.91 -13.15 -23.35
CA THR A 389 -11.66 -14.49 -22.75
C THR A 389 -10.26 -15.10 -22.92
N THR A 390 -9.42 -14.55 -23.80
CA THR A 390 -8.03 -15.00 -23.99
C THR A 390 -7.03 -14.24 -23.10
N VAL A 391 -7.52 -13.47 -22.12
CA VAL A 391 -6.76 -12.80 -21.06
C VAL A 391 -7.04 -13.54 -19.76
N ASP A 392 -5.99 -13.83 -19.01
CA ASP A 392 -6.11 -14.38 -17.66
C ASP A 392 -6.51 -13.26 -16.69
N ALA A 393 -7.81 -13.13 -16.45
CA ALA A 393 -8.40 -12.07 -15.65
C ALA A 393 -9.74 -12.51 -15.05
N ALA A 394 -10.10 -11.93 -13.92
CA ALA A 394 -11.46 -12.05 -13.41
C ALA A 394 -12.43 -11.30 -14.33
N LEU A 395 -13.58 -11.91 -14.65
CA LEU A 395 -14.59 -11.32 -15.52
C LEU A 395 -15.76 -10.80 -14.69
N VAL A 396 -16.15 -9.55 -14.92
CA VAL A 396 -17.33 -8.91 -14.33
C VAL A 396 -18.20 -8.37 -15.46
N GLU A 397 -19.39 -8.94 -15.62
CA GLU A 397 -20.38 -8.46 -16.58
C GLU A 397 -21.21 -7.34 -15.95
N VAL A 398 -21.42 -6.26 -16.70
CA VAL A 398 -22.25 -5.13 -16.29
C VAL A 398 -23.43 -5.05 -17.25
N ASP A 399 -24.63 -5.26 -16.70
CA ASP A 399 -25.87 -5.13 -17.44
C ASP A 399 -26.47 -3.71 -17.28
N VAL A 400 -27.64 -3.46 -17.87
CA VAL A 400 -28.43 -2.25 -17.64
C VAL A 400 -28.76 -2.04 -16.16
N LEU A 401 -29.21 -0.84 -15.79
CA LEU A 401 -29.66 -0.60 -14.41
C LEU A 401 -30.97 -1.35 -14.15
N ASP A 402 -31.21 -1.69 -12.89
CA ASP A 402 -32.57 -2.02 -12.47
C ASP A 402 -33.50 -0.79 -12.58
N THR A 403 -34.81 -1.02 -12.59
CA THR A 403 -35.79 0.05 -12.77
C THR A 403 -35.77 1.08 -11.65
N ALA A 404 -35.52 0.67 -10.40
CA ALA A 404 -35.52 1.59 -9.25
C ALA A 404 -34.29 2.51 -9.30
N SER A 405 -33.12 1.96 -9.58
CA SER A 405 -31.86 2.70 -9.78
C SER A 405 -31.94 3.67 -10.96
N ALA A 406 -32.57 3.24 -12.07
CA ALA A 406 -32.76 4.10 -13.24
C ALA A 406 -33.74 5.27 -12.98
N ILE A 407 -34.81 5.05 -12.20
CA ILE A 407 -35.70 6.11 -11.73
C ILE A 407 -34.95 7.08 -10.80
N ALA A 408 -34.16 6.55 -9.86
CA ALA A 408 -33.37 7.36 -8.92
C ALA A 408 -32.38 8.27 -9.65
N LEU A 409 -31.71 7.77 -10.70
CA LEU A 409 -30.82 8.57 -11.54
C LEU A 409 -31.54 9.72 -12.26
N ILE A 410 -32.71 9.49 -12.85
CA ILE A 410 -33.47 10.58 -13.49
C ILE A 410 -33.89 11.63 -12.46
N ARG A 411 -34.39 11.19 -11.31
CA ARG A 411 -34.81 12.09 -10.22
C ARG A 411 -33.65 12.95 -9.74
N SER A 412 -32.48 12.36 -9.48
CA SER A 412 -31.31 13.10 -8.99
C SER A 412 -30.82 14.17 -9.99
N MET A 413 -31.04 13.96 -11.29
CA MET A 413 -30.69 14.94 -12.32
C MET A 413 -31.74 16.04 -12.50
N VAL A 414 -33.03 15.72 -12.37
CA VAL A 414 -34.13 16.61 -12.76
C VAL A 414 -34.69 17.42 -11.60
N ASP A 415 -34.79 16.81 -10.41
CA ASP A 415 -35.32 17.47 -9.22
C ASP A 415 -34.20 18.34 -8.59
N ARG A 416 -34.40 19.67 -8.57
CA ARG A 416 -33.48 20.63 -7.93
C ARG A 416 -34.25 21.55 -6.98
N ASP A 417 -33.53 22.08 -5.99
CA ASP A 417 -34.00 23.15 -5.09
C ASP A 417 -35.33 22.83 -4.37
N GLY A 418 -35.58 21.54 -4.10
CA GLY A 418 -36.77 21.07 -3.38
C GLY A 418 -38.05 20.97 -4.22
N GLU A 419 -38.02 21.33 -5.51
CA GLU A 419 -39.18 21.25 -6.39
C GLU A 419 -39.14 19.98 -7.25
N SER A 420 -39.99 18.99 -6.92
CA SER A 420 -40.07 17.76 -7.71
C SER A 420 -40.85 18.00 -9.02
N ARG A 421 -40.16 17.80 -10.14
CA ARG A 421 -40.71 17.78 -11.51
C ARG A 421 -41.04 16.35 -11.96
N CYS A 422 -40.60 15.35 -11.21
CA CYS A 422 -40.82 13.92 -11.43
C CYS A 422 -41.84 13.33 -10.42
N ARG A 423 -43.04 13.91 -10.36
CA ARG A 423 -44.07 13.58 -9.34
C ARG A 423 -44.79 12.25 -9.57
N ASP A 424 -44.90 11.78 -10.80
CA ASP A 424 -45.57 10.52 -11.13
C ASP A 424 -44.56 9.41 -11.47
N ASP A 425 -44.45 8.42 -10.58
CA ASP A 425 -43.58 7.25 -10.74
C ASP A 425 -43.90 6.45 -12.02
N ALA A 426 -45.17 6.44 -12.48
CA ALA A 426 -45.56 5.73 -13.69
C ALA A 426 -45.01 6.40 -14.95
N GLU A 427 -45.02 7.74 -15.00
CA GLU A 427 -44.46 8.51 -16.12
C GLU A 427 -42.94 8.38 -16.19
N VAL A 428 -42.26 8.48 -15.05
CA VAL A 428 -40.80 8.32 -14.96
C VAL A 428 -40.41 6.89 -15.35
N SER A 429 -41.16 5.89 -14.89
CA SER A 429 -40.96 4.48 -15.30
C SER A 429 -41.13 4.29 -16.81
N GLY A 430 -42.11 4.96 -17.43
CA GLY A 430 -42.29 4.98 -18.88
C GLY A 430 -41.07 5.53 -19.63
N LEU A 431 -40.57 6.69 -19.21
CA LEU A 431 -39.36 7.30 -19.78
C LEU A 431 -38.13 6.39 -19.62
N VAL A 432 -37.94 5.83 -18.42
CA VAL A 432 -36.82 4.97 -18.07
C VAL A 432 -36.78 3.70 -18.92
N ARG A 433 -37.93 3.08 -19.19
CA ARG A 433 -38.06 1.95 -20.12
C ARG A 433 -37.72 2.33 -21.56
N LEU A 434 -38.16 3.50 -22.04
CA LEU A 434 -37.84 3.99 -23.39
C LEU A 434 -36.34 4.28 -23.57
N CYS A 435 -35.64 4.61 -22.48
CA CYS A 435 -34.18 4.74 -22.45
C CYS A 435 -33.46 3.38 -22.37
N GLY A 436 -34.18 2.26 -22.35
CA GLY A 436 -33.61 0.91 -22.28
C GLY A 436 -32.87 0.62 -20.97
N LEU A 437 -33.19 1.35 -19.89
CA LEU A 437 -32.49 1.26 -18.60
C LEU A 437 -30.96 1.56 -18.68
N LEU A 438 -30.51 2.20 -19.76
CA LEU A 438 -29.10 2.53 -19.97
C LEU A 438 -28.75 3.85 -19.27
N PRO A 439 -27.76 3.87 -18.36
CA PRO A 439 -27.28 5.10 -17.73
C PRO A 439 -26.99 6.23 -18.72
N LEU A 440 -26.36 5.94 -19.86
CA LEU A 440 -26.06 6.96 -20.86
C LEU A 440 -27.32 7.59 -21.46
N ALA A 441 -28.32 6.77 -21.83
CA ALA A 441 -29.57 7.28 -22.41
C ALA A 441 -30.38 8.08 -21.38
N LEU A 442 -30.41 7.62 -20.13
CA LEU A 442 -31.04 8.31 -19.01
C LEU A 442 -30.38 9.67 -18.74
N ARG A 443 -29.05 9.74 -18.78
CA ARG A 443 -28.33 11.01 -18.60
C ARG A 443 -28.61 12.00 -19.72
N ILE A 444 -28.72 11.55 -20.97
CA ILE A 444 -29.13 12.42 -22.07
C ILE A 444 -30.57 12.90 -21.86
N ALA A 445 -31.50 12.01 -21.48
CA ALA A 445 -32.88 12.39 -21.17
C ALA A 445 -32.97 13.42 -20.03
N GLY A 446 -32.25 13.20 -18.92
CA GLY A 446 -32.16 14.13 -17.79
C GLY A 446 -31.57 15.49 -18.21
N ALA A 447 -30.50 15.49 -19.01
CA ALA A 447 -29.92 16.71 -19.55
C ALA A 447 -30.89 17.50 -20.45
N LEU A 448 -31.70 16.81 -21.27
CA LEU A 448 -32.75 17.44 -22.09
C LEU A 448 -33.83 18.08 -21.21
N LEU A 449 -34.29 17.41 -20.16
CA LEU A 449 -35.29 17.93 -19.21
C LEU A 449 -34.77 19.13 -18.41
N ARG A 450 -33.47 19.15 -18.10
CA ARG A 450 -32.80 20.29 -17.45
C ARG A 450 -32.65 21.48 -18.39
N ALA A 451 -32.21 21.23 -19.64
CA ALA A 451 -32.01 22.28 -20.62
C ALA A 451 -33.32 22.91 -21.12
N ARG A 452 -34.47 22.26 -20.89
CA ARG A 452 -35.78 22.71 -21.35
C ARG A 452 -36.79 22.67 -20.19
N PRO A 453 -36.84 23.70 -19.34
CA PRO A 453 -37.73 23.74 -18.18
C PRO A 453 -39.23 23.54 -18.51
N ALA A 454 -39.66 23.96 -19.70
CA ALA A 454 -41.03 23.77 -20.18
C ALA A 454 -41.38 22.33 -20.60
N TRP A 455 -40.38 21.42 -20.71
CA TRP A 455 -40.64 20.02 -21.06
C TRP A 455 -40.98 19.21 -19.81
N THR A 456 -42.06 18.44 -19.90
CA THR A 456 -42.43 17.43 -18.90
C THR A 456 -41.76 16.09 -19.22
N VAL A 457 -41.70 15.20 -18.22
CA VAL A 457 -41.27 13.80 -18.40
C VAL A 457 -42.12 13.12 -19.46
N GLU A 458 -43.45 13.27 -19.36
CA GLU A 458 -44.43 12.75 -20.31
C GLU A 458 -44.19 13.25 -21.75
N HIS A 459 -43.90 14.55 -21.93
CA HIS A 459 -43.59 15.12 -23.24
C HIS A 459 -42.33 14.49 -23.86
N LEU A 460 -41.28 14.31 -23.06
CA LEU A 460 -40.05 13.67 -23.52
C LEU A 460 -40.28 12.18 -23.85
N ALA A 461 -41.02 11.46 -23.01
CA ALA A 461 -41.37 10.06 -23.25
C ALA A 461 -42.11 9.89 -24.58
N ARG A 462 -43.11 10.74 -24.87
CA ARG A 462 -43.81 10.74 -26.17
C ARG A 462 -42.88 10.98 -27.36
N ARG A 463 -41.88 11.84 -27.20
CA ARG A 463 -40.88 12.09 -28.25
C ARG A 463 -39.89 10.94 -28.44
N LEU A 464 -39.57 10.19 -27.39
CA LEU A 464 -38.69 9.02 -27.45
C LEU A 464 -39.41 7.75 -27.92
N ALA A 465 -40.73 7.68 -27.77
CA ALA A 465 -41.55 6.59 -28.31
C ALA A 465 -41.58 6.58 -29.86
N ASP A 466 -41.34 7.72 -30.50
CA ASP A 466 -41.14 7.81 -31.94
C ASP A 466 -39.69 7.40 -32.29
N GLU A 467 -39.53 6.21 -32.88
CA GLU A 467 -38.22 5.61 -33.17
C GLU A 467 -37.33 6.49 -34.06
N ASN A 468 -37.93 7.20 -35.02
CA ASN A 468 -37.21 8.11 -35.90
C ASN A 468 -36.65 9.31 -35.12
N ARG A 469 -37.35 9.76 -34.07
CA ARG A 469 -36.92 10.90 -33.23
C ARG A 469 -36.01 10.48 -32.08
N ARG A 470 -36.13 9.23 -31.59
CA ARG A 470 -35.33 8.66 -30.50
C ARG A 470 -33.83 8.78 -30.76
N LEU A 471 -33.38 8.34 -31.93
CA LEU A 471 -31.97 8.37 -32.32
C LEU A 471 -31.42 9.80 -32.46
N HIS A 472 -32.25 10.74 -32.93
CA HIS A 472 -31.86 12.15 -33.04
C HIS A 472 -31.80 12.85 -31.68
N LEU A 473 -32.68 12.50 -30.75
CA LEU A 473 -32.71 13.09 -29.42
C LEU A 473 -31.61 12.54 -28.50
N LEU A 474 -31.20 11.28 -28.70
CA LEU A 474 -30.09 10.64 -27.97
C LEU A 474 -28.70 10.84 -28.62
N LYS A 475 -28.60 11.83 -29.52
CA LYS A 475 -27.35 12.34 -30.11
C LYS A 475 -27.24 13.82 -29.75
N ARG A 476 -26.53 14.18 -28.68
CA ARG A 476 -26.29 15.60 -28.37
C ARG A 476 -24.90 15.80 -27.77
N ASP A 477 -24.24 16.88 -28.23
CA ASP A 477 -23.05 17.51 -27.62
C ASP A 477 -22.00 16.49 -27.12
N ASP A 478 -21.54 15.61 -28.04
CA ASP A 478 -20.51 14.57 -27.84
C ASP A 478 -20.92 13.28 -27.10
N LEU A 479 -22.14 13.20 -26.55
CA LEU A 479 -22.70 11.98 -25.95
C LEU A 479 -23.66 11.29 -26.94
N ALA A 480 -23.19 10.21 -27.59
CA ALA A 480 -23.98 9.49 -28.59
C ALA A 480 -24.25 8.03 -28.19
N VAL A 481 -25.54 7.65 -28.11
CA VAL A 481 -25.98 6.25 -28.03
C VAL A 481 -26.11 5.65 -29.44
N ARG A 482 -25.04 5.69 -30.25
CA ARG A 482 -25.09 5.13 -31.62
C ARG A 482 -25.18 3.60 -31.68
N PRO A 483 -24.45 2.80 -30.87
CA PRO A 483 -24.42 1.36 -31.13
C PRO A 483 -25.57 0.56 -30.52
N VAL A 484 -26.36 1.12 -29.58
CA VAL A 484 -27.33 0.32 -28.79
C VAL A 484 -28.69 0.19 -29.48
N PHE A 485 -29.06 1.17 -30.31
CA PHE A 485 -30.38 1.20 -30.97
C PHE A 485 -30.34 0.78 -32.46
N GLU A 486 -29.16 0.41 -32.98
CA GLU A 486 -28.99 -0.10 -34.36
C GLU A 486 -29.04 -1.65 -34.43
N SER A 487 -29.16 -2.36 -33.29
CA SER A 487 -29.16 -3.83 -33.19
C SER A 487 -30.49 -4.44 -32.74
N GLY A 488 -31.60 -3.71 -32.88
CA GLY A 488 -32.96 -4.18 -32.59
C GLY A 488 -33.71 -4.58 -33.85
#